data_AF-W9XJN8-F1
#
_entry.id   AF-W9XJN8-F1
#
_cell.length_a   1.000
_cell.length_b   1.000
_cell.length_c   1.000
_cell.angle_alpha   90.00
_cell.angle_beta   90.00
_cell.angle_gamma   90.00
#
_symmetry.space_group_name_H-M   'P 1'
#
loop_
_entity.id
_entity.type
_entity.pdbx_description
1 polymer ?
#
loop_
_entity_poly.entity_id
_entity_poly.type
_entity_poly.pdbx_seq_one_letter_code
_entity_poly.pdbx_strand_id
1 'polypeptide(L)'
;MTLYNYAVGGSSCSNTITPSNLTYPRTRVQGPTFPSVLEYAIPAFEADQATTRINTSEAYFQPALTPSDSVFVMWIGTNDLRTGASFLTDSQARGKTISDFTDCVYAALDRLYAAGARTFVLMNTAPLHLAPQFANKTLDDQGTGNVTAMAEKMHQLTTSINSIFKYQTPYEFRVSNRYPLARVALFDVWSLFHVIYFHPDNYFNGTDPADVTGCVRWSKNKASPDSFMWQDDIHPSEQTDRIIAENFVQVLNGSSKYAQYW
;
A
#
# COMPACT_ATOMS: atom_id res chain seq x y z
N MET A 1 14.97 16.12 -2.35
CA MET A 1 13.66 15.65 -1.85
C MET A 1 13.90 15.03 -0.49
N THR A 2 13.13 15.41 0.54
CA THR A 2 13.25 14.85 1.90
C THR A 2 12.07 13.91 2.13
N LEU A 3 12.32 12.70 2.61
CA LEU A 3 11.28 11.72 2.94
C LEU A 3 10.95 11.79 4.42
N TYR A 4 9.67 12.01 4.74
CA TYR A 4 9.12 11.90 6.09
C TYR A 4 8.22 10.68 6.15
N ASN A 5 8.68 9.61 6.82
CA ASN A 5 7.98 8.34 6.84
C ASN A 5 7.07 8.22 8.07
N TYR A 6 5.75 8.14 7.82
CA TYR A 6 4.74 7.80 8.83
C TYR A 6 4.16 6.39 8.63
N ALA A 7 4.62 5.64 7.62
CA ALA A 7 4.18 4.28 7.39
C ALA A 7 4.77 3.34 8.45
N VAL A 8 3.93 2.46 8.98
CA VAL A 8 4.30 1.42 9.94
C VAL A 8 4.08 0.05 9.30
N GLY A 9 5.12 -0.78 9.24
CA GLY A 9 4.99 -2.14 8.72
C GLY A 9 3.97 -2.93 9.54
N GLY A 10 3.03 -3.62 8.89
CA GLY A 10 1.93 -4.35 9.55
C GLY A 10 0.70 -3.50 9.90
N SER A 11 0.73 -2.20 9.60
CA SER A 11 -0.37 -1.26 9.85
C SER A 11 -1.57 -1.51 8.93
N SER A 12 -2.78 -1.42 9.49
CA SER A 12 -4.04 -1.31 8.75
C SER A 12 -4.46 0.15 8.58
N CYS A 13 -5.48 0.40 7.77
CA CYS A 13 -6.02 1.77 7.67
C CYS A 13 -6.61 2.24 9.02
N SER A 14 -7.41 1.40 9.67
CA SER A 14 -7.95 1.68 11.01
C SER A 14 -8.19 0.39 11.78
N ASN A 15 -7.86 0.43 13.06
CA ASN A 15 -8.14 -0.64 14.01
C ASN A 15 -9.64 -0.83 14.27
N THR A 16 -10.48 0.15 13.90
CA THR A 16 -11.95 0.02 13.99
C THR A 16 -12.54 -0.82 12.86
N ILE A 17 -11.74 -1.11 11.82
CA ILE A 17 -12.14 -1.87 10.63
C ILE A 17 -11.46 -3.23 10.64
N THR A 18 -10.12 -3.24 10.64
CA THR A 18 -9.28 -4.43 10.62
C THR A 18 -8.35 -4.34 11.84
N PRO A 19 -8.85 -4.70 13.04
CA PRO A 19 -8.12 -4.57 14.29
C PRO A 19 -6.86 -5.42 14.24
N SER A 20 -5.71 -4.77 14.06
CA SER A 20 -4.43 -5.42 14.20
C SER A 20 -4.12 -5.45 15.69
N ASN A 21 -4.49 -6.55 16.35
CA ASN A 21 -4.03 -6.79 17.71
C ASN A 21 -2.57 -7.26 17.61
N LEU A 22 -1.68 -6.67 18.41
CA LEU A 22 -0.44 -7.35 18.80
C LEU A 22 -0.83 -8.57 19.64
N THR A 23 -1.26 -9.67 19.02
CA THR A 23 -1.16 -10.97 19.65
C THR A 23 0.30 -11.38 19.62
N TYR A 24 1.09 -10.76 20.51
CA TYR A 24 2.37 -11.36 20.90
C TYR A 24 2.03 -12.75 21.46
N PRO A 25 2.60 -13.85 20.95
CA PRO A 25 2.11 -15.21 21.21
C PRO A 25 2.35 -15.71 22.65
N ARG A 26 2.51 -14.83 23.64
CA ARG A 26 2.80 -15.20 25.03
C ARG A 26 1.97 -14.50 26.11
N THR A 27 1.11 -13.54 25.80
CA THR A 27 0.29 -12.90 26.85
C THR A 27 -1.16 -12.77 26.39
N ARG A 28 -2.08 -13.44 27.08
CA ARG A 28 -3.55 -13.22 26.97
C ARG A 28 -3.95 -11.87 27.57
N VAL A 29 -3.17 -10.84 27.26
CA VAL A 29 -3.42 -9.44 27.61
C VAL A 29 -3.63 -8.75 26.29
N GLN A 30 -4.77 -8.08 26.13
CA GLN A 30 -5.01 -7.18 25.01
C GLN A 30 -3.91 -6.12 25.06
N GLY A 31 -2.89 -6.29 24.22
CA GLY A 31 -1.79 -5.34 24.11
C GLY A 31 -2.28 -3.98 23.60
N PRO A 32 -1.43 -2.94 23.62
CA PRO A 32 -1.78 -1.70 22.96
C PRO A 32 -2.16 -1.96 21.50
N THR A 33 -3.18 -1.27 21.01
CA THR A 33 -3.64 -1.37 19.62
C THR A 33 -2.46 -1.08 18.68
N PHE A 34 -2.27 -1.92 17.65
CA PHE A 34 -1.16 -1.73 16.70
C PHE A 34 -1.31 -0.38 15.99
N PRO A 35 -0.22 0.37 15.72
CA PRO A 35 -0.31 1.66 15.03
C PRO A 35 -0.98 1.55 13.65
N SER A 36 -2.11 2.23 13.45
CA SER A 36 -2.84 2.31 12.18
C SER A 36 -2.63 3.66 11.48
N VAL A 37 -3.15 3.83 10.27
CA VAL A 37 -3.16 5.14 9.60
C VAL A 37 -3.94 6.17 10.41
N LEU A 38 -5.21 5.91 10.74
CA LEU A 38 -6.06 6.90 11.40
C LEU A 38 -5.75 7.11 12.88
N GLU A 39 -5.30 6.08 13.59
CA GLU A 39 -5.03 6.17 15.03
C GLU A 39 -3.57 6.53 15.36
N TYR A 40 -2.64 6.43 14.42
CA TYR A 40 -1.23 6.81 14.64
C TYR A 40 -0.62 7.68 13.54
N ALA A 41 -0.58 7.23 12.29
CA ALA A 41 0.23 7.90 11.26
C ALA A 41 -0.21 9.35 11.03
N ILE A 42 -1.53 9.58 10.90
CA ILE A 42 -2.08 10.92 10.71
C ILE A 42 -1.91 11.78 11.98
N PRO A 43 -2.30 11.34 13.20
CA PRO A 43 -2.01 12.10 14.42
C PRO A 43 -0.54 12.44 14.63
N ALA A 44 0.39 11.53 14.29
CA ALA A 44 1.82 11.77 14.41
C ALA A 44 2.30 12.87 13.45
N PHE A 45 1.83 12.84 12.20
CA PHE A 45 2.11 13.91 11.23
C PHE A 45 1.57 15.28 11.69
N GLU A 46 0.31 15.32 12.15
CA GLU A 46 -0.31 16.55 12.68
C GLU A 46 0.46 17.08 13.91
N ALA A 47 0.92 16.20 14.80
CA ALA A 47 1.74 16.60 15.94
C ALA A 47 3.08 17.18 15.48
N ASP A 48 3.75 16.56 14.51
CA ASP A 48 5.03 17.03 13.99
C ASP A 48 4.95 18.39 13.28
N GLN A 49 3.78 18.79 12.75
CA GLN A 49 3.59 20.14 12.20
C GLN A 49 3.76 21.24 13.27
N ALA A 50 3.48 20.93 14.53
CA ALA A 50 3.56 21.87 15.64
C ALA A 50 4.87 21.75 16.45
N THR A 51 5.77 20.82 16.09
CA THR A 51 6.98 20.55 16.88
C THR A 51 8.25 21.15 16.24
N THR A 52 9.30 21.24 17.06
CA THR A 52 10.65 21.55 16.62
C THR A 52 11.53 20.29 16.64
N ARG A 53 12.60 20.29 15.85
CA ARG A 53 13.57 19.18 15.88
C ARG A 53 14.23 19.11 17.25
N ILE A 54 14.51 17.89 17.71
CA ILE A 54 15.12 17.62 19.02
C ILE A 54 16.36 18.50 19.22
N ASN A 55 16.41 19.19 20.36
CA ASN A 55 17.50 20.10 20.75
C ASN A 55 17.71 21.31 19.82
N THR A 56 16.69 21.72 19.06
CA THR A 56 16.73 22.92 18.22
C THR A 56 15.45 23.76 18.39
N SER A 57 15.50 25.01 17.91
CA SER A 57 14.31 25.86 17.70
C SER A 57 13.78 25.79 16.27
N GLU A 58 14.35 24.93 15.41
CA GLU A 58 13.92 24.77 14.03
C GLU A 58 12.62 23.96 13.96
N ALA A 59 11.66 24.41 13.14
CA ALA A 59 10.48 23.61 12.83
C ALA A 59 10.87 22.22 12.34
N TYR A 60 10.08 21.19 12.67
CA TYR A 60 10.35 19.80 12.29
C TYR A 60 10.56 19.65 10.77
N PHE A 61 9.66 20.23 9.98
CA PHE A 61 9.73 20.28 8.53
C PHE A 61 10.63 21.43 8.04
N GLN A 62 11.70 21.10 7.31
CA GLN A 62 12.57 22.07 6.65
C GLN A 62 12.88 21.64 5.20
N PRO A 63 12.52 22.45 4.19
CA PRO A 63 11.68 23.65 4.31
C PRO A 63 10.27 23.31 4.83
N ALA A 64 9.51 24.33 5.23
CA ALA A 64 8.12 24.15 5.61
C ALA A 64 7.34 23.47 4.46
N LEU A 65 6.40 22.58 4.80
CA LEU A 65 5.59 21.91 3.80
C LEU A 65 4.60 22.91 3.20
N THR A 66 4.74 23.20 1.92
CA THR A 66 3.80 24.04 1.17
C THR A 66 2.95 23.18 0.23
N PRO A 67 1.76 23.64 -0.17
CA PRO A 67 0.97 23.00 -1.22
C PRO A 67 1.72 22.67 -2.53
N SER A 68 2.71 23.49 -2.90
CA SER A 68 3.49 23.34 -4.14
C SER A 68 4.70 22.43 -4.01
N ASP A 69 5.29 22.32 -2.81
CA ASP A 69 6.60 21.68 -2.61
C ASP A 69 6.54 20.38 -1.79
N SER A 70 5.32 19.90 -1.50
CA SER A 70 5.09 18.65 -0.77
C SER A 70 4.13 17.73 -1.51
N VAL A 71 4.38 16.42 -1.41
CA VAL A 71 3.55 15.35 -1.96
C VAL A 71 3.26 14.33 -0.87
N PHE A 72 1.98 14.00 -0.69
CA PHE A 72 1.51 13.06 0.31
C PHE A 72 1.14 11.75 -0.36
N VAL A 73 1.81 10.66 0.02
CA VAL A 73 1.65 9.35 -0.61
C VAL A 73 0.94 8.40 0.33
N MET A 74 -0.12 7.75 -0.15
CA MET A 74 -0.85 6.74 0.58
C MET A 74 -0.82 5.41 -0.19
N TRP A 75 -0.19 4.40 0.40
CA TRP A 75 -0.23 3.02 -0.07
C TRP A 75 -0.51 2.10 1.11
N ILE A 76 -1.75 1.61 1.20
CA ILE A 76 -2.26 0.84 2.33
C ILE A 76 -3.25 -0.22 1.82
N GLY A 77 -3.50 -1.25 2.62
CA GLY A 77 -4.49 -2.28 2.33
C GLY A 77 -3.96 -3.70 2.42
N THR A 78 -2.65 -3.93 2.22
CA THR A 78 -2.09 -5.29 2.31
C THR A 78 -2.38 -5.96 3.65
N ASN A 79 -2.24 -5.23 4.75
CA ASN A 79 -2.54 -5.75 6.09
C ASN A 79 -4.04 -5.81 6.41
N ASP A 80 -4.85 -5.00 5.75
CA ASP A 80 -6.31 -5.08 5.81
C ASP A 80 -6.84 -6.32 5.09
N LEU A 81 -6.07 -6.84 4.13
CA LEU A 81 -6.43 -7.99 3.28
C LEU A 81 -5.73 -9.31 3.65
N ARG A 82 -4.70 -9.33 4.50
CA ARG A 82 -3.94 -10.57 4.79
C ARG A 82 -4.73 -11.61 5.60
N THR A 83 -4.12 -12.75 5.90
CA THR A 83 -4.64 -13.71 6.89
C THR A 83 -4.61 -13.11 8.30
N GLY A 84 -5.71 -13.17 9.06
CA GLY A 84 -5.75 -12.64 10.44
C GLY A 84 -7.09 -11.97 10.76
N ALA A 85 -7.08 -10.89 11.53
CA ALA A 85 -8.28 -10.06 11.78
C ALA A 85 -8.55 -9.09 10.62
N SER A 86 -8.79 -9.67 9.43
CA SER A 86 -8.74 -8.99 8.12
C SER A 86 -9.81 -9.55 7.17
N PHE A 87 -9.99 -8.91 6.00
CA PHE A 87 -11.08 -9.24 5.07
C PHE A 87 -10.96 -10.62 4.39
N LEU A 88 -9.74 -11.12 4.15
CA LEU A 88 -9.56 -12.43 3.51
C LEU A 88 -10.16 -13.58 4.32
N THR A 89 -10.16 -13.47 5.64
CA THR A 89 -10.67 -14.49 6.57
C THR A 89 -12.00 -14.10 7.20
N ASP A 90 -12.70 -13.10 6.66
CA ASP A 90 -13.98 -12.59 7.18
C ASP A 90 -13.91 -12.21 8.67
N SER A 91 -12.74 -11.73 9.10
CA SER A 91 -12.41 -11.47 10.50
C SER A 91 -12.21 -9.99 10.81
N GLN A 92 -12.55 -9.11 9.86
CA GLN A 92 -12.73 -7.68 10.11
C GLN A 92 -13.78 -7.43 11.20
N ALA A 93 -13.84 -6.21 11.73
CA ALA A 93 -14.84 -5.82 12.71
C ALA A 93 -16.27 -6.04 12.18
N ARG A 94 -17.19 -6.43 13.07
CA ARG A 94 -18.55 -6.82 12.71
C ARG A 94 -19.27 -5.70 11.95
N GLY A 95 -19.85 -6.05 10.81
CA GLY A 95 -20.61 -5.11 9.98
C GLY A 95 -19.74 -4.24 9.06
N LYS A 96 -18.41 -4.38 9.13
CA LYS A 96 -17.49 -3.67 8.24
C LYS A 96 -17.33 -4.38 6.92
N THR A 97 -17.18 -3.57 5.87
CA THR A 97 -17.08 -3.97 4.47
C THR A 97 -15.83 -3.35 3.84
N ILE A 98 -15.51 -3.76 2.62
CA ILE A 98 -14.42 -3.14 1.85
C ILE A 98 -14.62 -1.64 1.63
N SER A 99 -15.88 -1.16 1.59
CA SER A 99 -16.19 0.26 1.47
C SER A 99 -15.77 1.04 2.72
N ASP A 100 -15.93 0.46 3.92
CA ASP A 100 -15.43 1.09 5.15
C ASP A 100 -13.91 1.28 5.08
N PHE A 101 -13.19 0.31 4.50
CA PHE A 101 -11.74 0.42 4.30
C PHE A 101 -11.38 1.55 3.33
N THR A 102 -12.06 1.64 2.18
CA THR A 102 -11.77 2.73 1.22
C THR A 102 -12.15 4.09 1.80
N ASP A 103 -13.26 4.19 2.53
CA ASP A 103 -13.67 5.41 3.22
C ASP A 103 -12.68 5.83 4.30
N CYS A 104 -12.05 4.87 5.00
CA CYS A 104 -10.96 5.16 5.93
C CYS A 104 -9.77 5.81 5.23
N VAL A 105 -9.42 5.37 4.01
CA VAL A 105 -8.36 6.00 3.22
C VAL A 105 -8.72 7.44 2.88
N TYR A 106 -9.96 7.73 2.44
CA TYR A 106 -10.39 9.11 2.18
C TYR A 106 -10.50 9.95 3.46
N ALA A 107 -10.86 9.37 4.60
CA ALA A 107 -10.83 10.05 5.89
C ALA A 107 -9.39 10.44 6.30
N ALA A 108 -8.39 9.62 5.96
CA ALA A 108 -6.99 10.00 6.13
C ALA A 108 -6.61 11.17 5.22
N LEU A 109 -7.06 11.15 3.96
CA LEU A 109 -6.84 12.27 3.02
C LEU A 109 -7.55 13.56 3.48
N ASP A 110 -8.74 13.48 4.07
CA ASP A 110 -9.44 14.63 4.65
C ASP A 110 -8.61 15.31 5.72
N ARG A 111 -8.02 14.53 6.62
CA ARG A 111 -7.19 15.05 7.70
C ARG A 111 -5.90 15.66 7.18
N LEU A 112 -5.24 15.02 6.22
CA LEU A 112 -4.08 15.61 5.54
C LEU A 112 -4.45 16.91 4.83
N TYR A 113 -5.59 16.96 4.13
CA TYR A 113 -6.07 18.16 3.45
C TYR A 113 -6.38 19.30 4.45
N ALA A 114 -7.02 18.98 5.58
CA ALA A 114 -7.27 19.92 6.67
C ALA A 114 -5.95 20.45 7.27
N ALA A 115 -4.92 19.62 7.32
CA ALA A 115 -3.55 19.97 7.72
C ALA A 115 -2.73 20.66 6.60
N GLY A 116 -3.35 21.04 5.49
CA GLY A 116 -2.74 21.86 4.43
C GLY A 116 -2.19 21.08 3.23
N ALA A 117 -2.30 19.75 3.19
CA ALA A 117 -1.89 18.95 2.04
C ALA A 117 -2.72 19.28 0.80
N ARG A 118 -2.07 19.43 -0.36
CA ARG A 118 -2.75 19.72 -1.64
C ARG A 118 -2.28 18.87 -2.82
N THR A 119 -1.18 18.13 -2.70
CA THR A 119 -0.74 17.20 -3.74
C THR A 119 -0.72 15.79 -3.16
N PHE A 120 -1.57 14.91 -3.68
CA PHE A 120 -1.72 13.53 -3.22
C PHE A 120 -1.28 12.53 -4.29
N VAL A 121 -0.71 11.42 -3.86
CA VAL A 121 -0.59 10.20 -4.66
C VAL A 121 -1.24 9.07 -3.88
N LEU A 122 -2.33 8.53 -4.41
CA LEU A 122 -2.96 7.32 -3.90
C LEU A 122 -2.48 6.14 -4.74
N MET A 123 -1.85 5.15 -4.12
CA MET A 123 -1.46 3.91 -4.78
C MET A 123 -2.52 2.86 -4.51
N ASN A 124 -3.04 2.23 -5.57
CA ASN A 124 -4.02 1.17 -5.41
C ASN A 124 -3.38 -0.11 -4.83
N THR A 125 -4.18 -1.13 -4.50
CA THR A 125 -3.64 -2.36 -3.91
C THR A 125 -2.80 -3.13 -4.91
N ALA A 126 -1.68 -3.70 -4.47
CA ALA A 126 -0.91 -4.67 -5.27
C ALA A 126 -1.78 -5.91 -5.58
N PRO A 127 -1.48 -6.67 -6.65
CA PRO A 127 -2.23 -7.87 -7.00
C PRO A 127 -1.81 -9.02 -6.09
N LEU A 128 -2.25 -8.98 -4.83
CA LEU A 128 -1.81 -9.91 -3.79
C LEU A 128 -2.13 -11.38 -4.12
N HIS A 129 -3.11 -11.65 -4.97
CA HIS A 129 -3.39 -13.00 -5.46
C HIS A 129 -2.25 -13.60 -6.32
N LEU A 130 -1.29 -12.78 -6.77
CA LEU A 130 -0.05 -13.21 -7.44
C LEU A 130 1.13 -13.34 -6.48
N ALA A 131 1.02 -12.84 -5.24
CA ALA A 131 2.09 -12.92 -4.26
C ALA A 131 2.24 -14.38 -3.75
N PRO A 132 3.46 -14.90 -3.55
CA PRO A 132 3.67 -16.31 -3.22
C PRO A 132 2.89 -16.83 -1.99
N GLN A 133 2.52 -15.95 -1.05
CA GLN A 133 1.71 -16.26 0.12
C GLN A 133 0.27 -16.65 -0.24
N PHE A 134 -0.34 -15.99 -1.21
CA PHE A 134 -1.76 -16.16 -1.57
C PHE A 134 -1.94 -16.81 -2.93
N ALA A 135 -0.92 -16.76 -3.78
CA ALA A 135 -0.95 -17.37 -5.09
C ALA A 135 -1.21 -18.86 -4.96
N ASN A 136 -2.11 -19.32 -5.80
CA ASN A 136 -2.25 -20.74 -6.00
C ASN A 136 -0.93 -21.25 -6.56
N LYS A 137 -0.25 -22.17 -5.88
CA LYS A 137 0.98 -22.81 -6.39
C LYS A 137 0.74 -23.63 -7.66
N THR A 138 -0.46 -23.57 -8.24
CA THR A 138 -0.87 -24.36 -9.38
C THR A 138 -1.32 -23.50 -10.55
N LEU A 139 -0.37 -22.73 -11.07
CA LEU A 139 -0.31 -22.50 -12.52
C LEU A 139 -0.09 -23.82 -13.31
N ASP A 140 0.01 -24.96 -12.61
CA ASP A 140 0.13 -26.33 -13.10
C ASP A 140 -1.03 -27.27 -12.66
N ASP A 141 -2.23 -26.75 -12.38
CA ASP A 141 -3.47 -27.54 -12.23
C ASP A 141 -3.53 -28.61 -11.09
N GLN A 142 -2.62 -28.57 -10.11
CA GLN A 142 -2.60 -29.50 -8.95
C GLN A 142 -3.13 -28.93 -7.62
N GLY A 143 -3.91 -27.83 -7.66
CA GLY A 143 -4.33 -27.12 -6.46
C GLY A 143 -5.50 -27.81 -5.79
N THR A 144 -5.27 -28.54 -4.70
CA THR A 144 -6.36 -29.16 -3.93
C THR A 144 -6.93 -28.18 -2.89
N GLY A 145 -8.25 -27.91 -2.93
CA GLY A 145 -9.00 -27.32 -1.81
C GLY A 145 -8.83 -25.81 -1.57
N ASN A 146 -8.70 -25.42 -0.30
CA ASN A 146 -8.83 -24.06 0.26
C ASN A 146 -7.90 -22.98 -0.36
N VAL A 147 -6.83 -23.38 -1.04
CA VAL A 147 -5.83 -22.45 -1.62
C VAL A 147 -6.38 -21.69 -2.83
N THR A 148 -7.07 -22.37 -3.75
CA THR A 148 -7.73 -21.72 -4.90
C THR A 148 -8.79 -20.72 -4.43
N ALA A 149 -9.60 -21.10 -3.43
CA ALA A 149 -10.60 -20.21 -2.87
C ALA A 149 -9.98 -18.96 -2.22
N MET A 150 -8.85 -19.11 -1.54
CA MET A 150 -8.10 -17.99 -0.97
C MET A 150 -7.55 -17.05 -2.05
N ALA A 151 -6.92 -17.61 -3.09
CA ALA A 151 -6.39 -16.83 -4.21
C ALA A 151 -7.50 -16.04 -4.92
N GLU A 152 -8.62 -16.69 -5.25
CA GLU A 152 -9.77 -16.05 -5.89
C GLU A 152 -10.43 -15.01 -4.99
N LYS A 153 -10.56 -15.27 -3.68
CA LYS A 153 -11.07 -14.27 -2.74
C LYS A 153 -10.15 -13.06 -2.67
N MET A 154 -8.83 -13.27 -2.62
CA MET A 154 -7.85 -12.17 -2.66
C MET A 154 -7.94 -11.39 -3.98
N HIS A 155 -8.12 -12.07 -5.10
CA HIS A 155 -8.33 -11.45 -6.40
C HIS A 155 -9.59 -10.58 -6.39
N GLN A 156 -10.72 -11.10 -5.90
CA GLN A 156 -11.96 -10.34 -5.76
C GLN A 156 -11.79 -9.11 -4.86
N LEU A 157 -11.12 -9.24 -3.71
CA LEU A 157 -10.90 -8.15 -2.78
C LEU A 157 -10.05 -7.03 -3.40
N THR A 158 -8.89 -7.38 -3.97
CA THR A 158 -7.97 -6.41 -4.59
C THR A 158 -8.61 -5.71 -5.79
N THR A 159 -9.27 -6.46 -6.68
CA THR A 159 -9.98 -5.90 -7.84
C THR A 159 -11.16 -5.01 -7.43
N SER A 160 -11.90 -5.37 -6.38
CA SER A 160 -13.02 -4.56 -5.88
C SER A 160 -12.53 -3.23 -5.29
N ILE A 161 -11.51 -3.27 -4.42
CA ILE A 161 -10.91 -2.05 -3.85
C ILE A 161 -10.34 -1.15 -4.93
N ASN A 162 -9.62 -1.72 -5.90
CA ASN A 162 -9.01 -0.93 -6.97
C ASN A 162 -10.07 -0.32 -7.90
N SER A 163 -11.20 -1.02 -8.11
CA SER A 163 -12.36 -0.46 -8.81
C SER A 163 -13.00 0.69 -8.03
N ILE A 164 -13.14 0.55 -6.71
CA ILE A 164 -13.65 1.64 -5.86
C ILE A 164 -12.72 2.85 -5.95
N PHE A 165 -11.41 2.71 -5.80
CA PHE A 165 -10.49 3.83 -5.97
C PHE A 165 -10.58 4.46 -7.36
N LYS A 166 -10.63 3.64 -8.43
CA LYS A 166 -10.75 4.13 -9.80
C LYS A 166 -11.95 5.06 -10.03
N TYR A 167 -13.09 4.79 -9.39
CA TYR A 167 -14.31 5.60 -9.57
C TYR A 167 -14.54 6.64 -8.46
N GLN A 168 -14.18 6.33 -7.22
CA GLN A 168 -14.34 7.23 -6.09
C GLN A 168 -13.34 8.39 -6.17
N THR A 169 -12.08 8.15 -6.56
CA THR A 169 -11.06 9.22 -6.61
C THR A 169 -11.47 10.39 -7.52
N PRO A 170 -11.84 10.18 -8.81
CA PRO A 170 -12.32 11.28 -9.65
C PRO A 170 -13.59 11.93 -9.12
N TYR A 171 -14.50 11.15 -8.53
CA TYR A 171 -15.72 11.69 -7.94
C TYR A 171 -15.39 12.67 -6.79
N GLU A 172 -14.54 12.27 -5.85
CA GLU A 172 -14.18 13.08 -4.69
C GLU A 172 -13.41 14.36 -5.08
N PHE A 173 -12.51 14.28 -6.05
CA PHE A 173 -11.67 15.42 -6.45
C PHE A 173 -12.32 16.34 -7.50
N ARG A 174 -13.19 15.83 -8.38
CA ARG A 174 -13.77 16.63 -9.48
C ARG A 174 -15.27 16.85 -9.39
N VAL A 175 -16.03 15.87 -8.92
CA VAL A 175 -17.50 15.93 -8.97
C VAL A 175 -18.07 16.50 -7.67
N SER A 176 -17.73 15.90 -6.52
CA SER A 176 -18.13 16.44 -5.21
C SER A 176 -17.29 17.66 -4.82
N ASN A 177 -16.13 17.83 -5.45
CA ASN A 177 -15.16 18.88 -5.15
C ASN A 177 -14.81 18.91 -3.65
N ARG A 178 -14.59 17.72 -3.06
CA ARG A 178 -14.26 17.53 -1.64
C ARG A 178 -12.93 18.15 -1.25
N TYR A 179 -11.99 18.25 -2.20
CA TYR A 179 -10.65 18.80 -1.99
C TYR A 179 -10.35 20.00 -2.92
N PRO A 180 -10.97 21.16 -2.71
CA PRO A 180 -10.73 22.34 -3.54
C PRO A 180 -9.25 22.69 -3.64
N LEU A 181 -8.79 23.00 -4.85
CA LEU A 181 -7.39 23.36 -5.16
C LEU A 181 -6.36 22.25 -4.88
N ALA A 182 -6.79 21.07 -4.46
CA ALA A 182 -5.91 19.92 -4.40
C ALA A 182 -5.89 19.18 -5.72
N ARG A 183 -4.85 18.37 -5.89
CA ARG A 183 -4.67 17.44 -7.02
C ARG A 183 -4.31 16.06 -6.49
N VAL A 184 -4.67 15.04 -7.24
CA VAL A 184 -4.36 13.65 -6.93
C VAL A 184 -3.92 12.89 -8.16
N ALA A 185 -2.90 12.07 -8.00
CA ALA A 185 -2.62 10.98 -8.91
C ALA A 185 -3.06 9.65 -8.28
N LEU A 186 -3.90 8.89 -8.98
CA LEU A 186 -4.13 7.48 -8.65
C LEU A 186 -3.09 6.66 -9.41
N PHE A 187 -2.08 6.17 -8.71
CA PHE A 187 -1.03 5.31 -9.25
C PHE A 187 -1.51 3.85 -9.24
N ASP A 188 -1.72 3.30 -10.43
CA ASP A 188 -2.13 1.93 -10.70
C ASP A 188 -0.94 0.96 -10.60
N VAL A 189 -0.46 0.75 -9.37
CA VAL A 189 0.57 -0.25 -9.09
C VAL A 189 0.08 -1.67 -9.36
N TRP A 190 -1.23 -1.92 -9.28
CA TRP A 190 -1.82 -3.21 -9.61
C TRP A 190 -1.49 -3.62 -11.05
N SER A 191 -1.71 -2.72 -12.01
CA SER A 191 -1.40 -2.96 -13.42
C SER A 191 0.11 -3.03 -13.67
N LEU A 192 0.92 -2.23 -12.97
CA LEU A 192 2.38 -2.30 -13.07
C LEU A 192 2.89 -3.69 -12.65
N PHE A 193 2.45 -4.20 -11.50
CA PHE A 193 2.81 -5.54 -11.03
C PHE A 193 2.36 -6.63 -12.02
N HIS A 194 1.18 -6.51 -12.62
CA HIS A 194 0.73 -7.46 -13.65
C HIS A 194 1.68 -7.52 -14.84
N VAL A 195 2.10 -6.37 -15.37
CA VAL A 195 3.00 -6.34 -16.52
C VAL A 195 4.39 -6.89 -16.15
N ILE A 196 4.87 -6.60 -14.94
CA ILE A 196 6.11 -7.20 -14.42
C ILE A 196 5.97 -8.73 -14.31
N TYR A 197 4.86 -9.22 -13.76
CA TYR A 197 4.61 -10.64 -13.54
C TYR A 197 4.54 -11.44 -14.85
N PHE A 198 3.83 -10.91 -15.87
CA PHE A 198 3.63 -11.60 -17.14
C PHE A 198 4.71 -11.33 -18.20
N HIS A 199 5.58 -10.34 -17.98
CA HIS A 199 6.72 -10.04 -18.87
C HIS A 199 8.02 -9.76 -18.09
N PRO A 200 8.45 -10.68 -17.20
CA PRO A 200 9.47 -10.40 -16.20
C PRO A 200 10.87 -10.12 -16.77
N ASP A 201 11.22 -10.71 -17.92
CA ASP A 201 12.52 -10.51 -18.58
C ASP A 201 12.77 -9.07 -19.03
N ASN A 202 11.72 -8.23 -19.13
CA ASN A 202 11.87 -6.81 -19.44
C ASN A 202 12.26 -5.96 -18.22
N TYR A 203 12.17 -6.52 -17.01
CA TYR A 203 12.21 -5.78 -15.75
C TYR A 203 13.30 -6.28 -14.80
N PHE A 204 13.59 -7.58 -14.82
CA PHE A 204 14.58 -8.20 -13.96
C PHE A 204 15.87 -8.45 -14.74
N ASN A 205 16.98 -7.97 -14.19
CA ASN A 205 18.29 -7.93 -14.84
C ASN A 205 19.37 -8.67 -14.04
N GLY A 206 18.95 -9.58 -13.16
CA GLY A 206 19.88 -10.44 -12.43
C GLY A 206 20.57 -11.47 -13.34
N THR A 207 21.54 -12.17 -12.77
CA THR A 207 22.32 -13.23 -13.45
C THR A 207 21.57 -14.55 -13.66
N ASP A 208 20.44 -14.75 -12.96
CA ASP A 208 19.60 -15.94 -13.09
C ASP A 208 18.35 -15.59 -13.92
N PRO A 209 17.60 -16.57 -14.45
CA PRO A 209 16.30 -16.29 -15.06
C PRO A 209 15.35 -15.60 -14.08
N ALA A 210 14.46 -14.75 -14.59
CA ALA A 210 13.53 -14.03 -13.75
C ALA A 210 12.54 -14.96 -13.03
N ASP A 211 12.29 -14.71 -11.74
CA ASP A 211 11.38 -15.49 -10.90
C ASP A 211 10.32 -14.60 -10.25
N VAL A 212 9.07 -14.82 -10.66
CA VAL A 212 7.88 -14.10 -10.19
C VAL A 212 7.01 -14.92 -9.23
N THR A 213 7.36 -16.19 -9.00
CA THR A 213 6.56 -17.15 -8.20
C THR A 213 7.25 -17.58 -6.91
N GLY A 214 8.60 -17.56 -6.91
CA GLY A 214 9.44 -17.72 -5.74
C GLY A 214 9.76 -16.37 -5.10
N CYS A 215 10.70 -16.39 -4.15
CA CYS A 215 11.19 -15.18 -3.52
C CYS A 215 12.66 -15.32 -3.10
N VAL A 216 13.32 -14.18 -2.92
CA VAL A 216 14.74 -14.12 -2.53
C VAL A 216 15.01 -14.93 -1.25
N ARG A 217 14.11 -14.87 -0.26
CA ARG A 217 14.28 -15.62 1.00
C ARG A 217 14.19 -17.13 0.86
N TRP A 218 13.51 -17.65 -0.16
CA TRP A 218 13.45 -19.09 -0.44
C TRP A 218 14.63 -19.58 -1.28
N SER A 219 15.29 -18.69 -2.03
CA SER A 219 16.48 -19.03 -2.80
C SER A 219 17.63 -19.45 -1.88
N LYS A 220 18.14 -20.68 -2.09
CA LYS A 220 19.28 -21.21 -1.34
C LYS A 220 20.58 -20.48 -1.63
N ASN A 221 20.75 -20.00 -2.87
CA ASN A 221 22.01 -19.41 -3.34
C ASN A 221 22.02 -17.88 -3.20
N LYS A 222 20.86 -17.21 -3.14
CA LYS A 222 20.70 -15.73 -3.03
C LYS A 222 21.63 -14.90 -3.92
N ALA A 223 22.23 -15.51 -4.95
CA ALA A 223 23.30 -14.93 -5.74
C ALA A 223 22.77 -13.93 -6.78
N SER A 224 21.45 -13.94 -6.99
CA SER A 224 20.76 -13.14 -8.01
C SER A 224 19.45 -12.55 -7.50
N PRO A 225 19.47 -11.73 -6.43
CA PRO A 225 18.24 -11.15 -5.87
C PRO A 225 17.49 -10.26 -6.87
N ASP A 226 18.21 -9.65 -7.82
CA ASP A 226 17.66 -8.80 -8.88
C ASP A 226 16.89 -9.60 -9.96
N SER A 227 16.92 -10.95 -9.90
CA SER A 227 16.08 -11.82 -10.74
C SER A 227 14.69 -12.04 -10.13
N PHE A 228 14.45 -11.68 -8.87
CA PHE A 228 13.21 -12.01 -8.19
C PHE A 228 12.25 -10.83 -8.14
N MET A 229 10.95 -11.09 -8.33
CA MET A 229 9.90 -10.10 -8.08
C MET A 229 9.63 -9.87 -6.59
N TRP A 230 9.79 -10.92 -5.77
CA TRP A 230 9.42 -10.92 -4.35
C TRP A 230 10.62 -11.11 -3.44
N GLN A 231 10.71 -10.32 -2.37
CA GLN A 231 11.72 -10.48 -1.32
C GLN A 231 11.40 -11.68 -0.44
N ASP A 232 10.14 -11.75 0.01
CA ASP A 232 9.57 -12.86 0.75
C ASP A 232 8.23 -13.27 0.14
N ASP A 233 7.34 -13.91 0.87
CA ASP A 233 6.09 -14.42 0.33
C ASP A 233 5.03 -13.33 0.04
N ILE A 234 5.26 -12.07 0.41
CA ILE A 234 4.31 -10.98 0.16
C ILE A 234 4.94 -9.63 -0.19
N HIS A 235 6.19 -9.37 0.23
CA HIS A 235 6.84 -8.09 -0.02
C HIS A 235 7.57 -8.08 -1.37
N PRO A 236 7.51 -6.99 -2.14
CA PRO A 236 8.32 -6.83 -3.34
C PRO A 236 9.82 -6.94 -3.02
N SER A 237 10.60 -7.41 -3.99
CA SER A 237 12.06 -7.37 -3.94
C SER A 237 12.56 -5.93 -4.08
N GLU A 238 13.84 -5.71 -3.75
CA GLU A 238 14.50 -4.43 -4.00
C GLU A 238 14.41 -4.03 -5.48
N GLN A 239 14.57 -4.98 -6.40
CA GLN A 239 14.48 -4.70 -7.84
C GLN A 239 13.05 -4.31 -8.25
N THR A 240 12.01 -4.96 -7.70
CA THR A 240 10.62 -4.54 -7.90
C THR A 240 10.38 -3.14 -7.34
N ASP A 241 10.88 -2.82 -6.14
CA ASP A 241 10.77 -1.49 -5.54
C ASP A 241 11.46 -0.41 -6.39
N ARG A 242 12.61 -0.72 -7.01
CA ARG A 242 13.27 0.19 -7.97
C ARG A 242 12.36 0.51 -9.16
N ILE A 243 11.71 -0.51 -9.74
CA ILE A 243 10.78 -0.31 -10.86
C ILE A 243 9.55 0.52 -10.44
N ILE A 244 9.01 0.28 -9.24
CA ILE A 244 7.93 1.10 -8.68
C ILE A 244 8.41 2.55 -8.51
N ALA A 245 9.60 2.78 -7.98
CA ALA A 245 10.17 4.11 -7.77
C ALA A 245 10.39 4.86 -9.10
N GLU A 246 10.91 4.19 -10.13
CA GLU A 246 11.06 4.76 -11.48
C GLU A 246 9.72 5.20 -12.07
N ASN A 247 8.68 4.37 -11.93
CA ASN A 247 7.33 4.73 -12.37
C ASN A 247 6.72 5.82 -11.49
N PHE A 248 7.00 5.83 -10.19
CA PHE A 248 6.53 6.86 -9.25
C PHE A 248 7.10 8.24 -9.60
N VAL A 249 8.37 8.33 -10.04
CA VAL A 249 8.93 9.59 -10.55
C VAL A 249 8.14 10.09 -11.78
N GLN A 250 7.75 9.20 -12.69
CA GLN A 250 6.88 9.58 -13.82
C GLN A 250 5.48 10.00 -13.34
N VAL A 251 4.97 9.41 -12.25
CA VAL A 251 3.72 9.84 -11.61
C VAL A 251 3.84 11.29 -11.16
N LEU A 252 4.90 11.64 -10.43
CA LEU A 252 5.16 13.01 -9.97
C LEU A 252 5.30 14.00 -11.12
N ASN A 253 5.88 13.57 -12.25
CA ASN A 253 6.04 14.39 -13.45
C ASN A 253 4.75 14.53 -14.28
N GLY A 254 3.65 13.86 -13.91
CA GLY A 254 2.40 13.90 -14.67
C GLY A 254 2.45 13.13 -15.99
N SER A 255 3.41 12.23 -16.18
CA SER A 255 3.68 11.55 -17.45
C SER A 255 3.54 10.04 -17.40
N SER A 256 3.15 9.47 -16.26
CA SER A 256 3.05 8.01 -16.10
C SER A 256 1.84 7.45 -16.83
N LYS A 257 2.06 6.42 -17.64
CA LYS A 257 0.98 5.62 -18.25
C LYS A 257 0.23 4.76 -17.23
N TYR A 258 0.77 4.61 -16.02
CA TYR A 258 0.16 3.87 -14.91
C TYR A 258 -0.52 4.82 -13.90
N ALA A 259 -0.82 6.07 -14.27
CA ALA A 259 -1.54 6.96 -13.38
C ALA A 259 -2.67 7.70 -14.08
N GLN A 260 -3.70 8.00 -13.31
CA GLN A 260 -4.76 8.93 -13.67
C GLN A 260 -4.66 10.17 -12.78
N TYR A 261 -4.95 11.33 -13.35
CA TYR A 261 -4.67 12.63 -12.73
C TYR A 261 -5.92 13.49 -12.63
N TRP A 262 -6.19 14.01 -11.43
CA TRP A 262 -7.27 14.94 -11.15
C TRP A 262 -6.84 16.00 -10.13
#